data_AF-A0A8T2S0P3-F1
#
_entry.id   AF-A0A8T2S0P3-F1
#
_cell.length_a   1.000
_cell.length_b   1.000
_cell.length_c   1.000
_cell.angle_alpha   90.00
_cell.angle_beta   90.00
_cell.angle_gamma   90.00
#
_symmetry.space_group_name_H-M   'P 1'
#
loop_
_entity.id
_entity.type
_entity.pdbx_description
1 polymer ?
#
loop_
_entity_poly.entity_id
_entity_poly.type
_entity_poly.pdbx_seq_one_letter_code
_entity_poly.pdbx_strand_id
1 'polypeptide(L)'
;MAYSWSVGCLFLLFASCVISQATAGRPPPATHNLTTEMDRTLSEDDRECRFGEDMLLIQGRIGEFPDGVPTFSVVIYNVCLNPRCTAHHVHVSCGEFASTTLISPHVFRRLAPGDCLVKDGLGISAGESVFFTYANAAPYDLSVSSVKYVCE
;
A
#
# COMPACT_ATOMS: atom_id res chain seq x y z
N MET A 1 22.90 18.18 34.99
CA MET A 1 24.31 17.82 35.25
C MET A 1 24.74 16.90 34.13
N ALA A 2 25.62 17.39 33.26
CA ALA A 2 26.03 16.75 32.02
C ALA A 2 27.33 15.98 32.26
N TYR A 3 27.43 14.74 31.77
CA TYR A 3 28.72 14.06 31.63
C TYR A 3 28.73 13.25 30.33
N SER A 4 29.33 13.87 29.32
CA SER A 4 29.78 13.27 28.06
C SER A 4 31.15 12.65 28.30
N TRP A 5 31.34 11.37 27.94
CA TRP A 5 32.66 10.77 27.75
C TRP A 5 32.61 9.84 26.53
N SER A 6 33.12 10.35 25.41
CA SER A 6 33.66 9.52 24.33
C SER A 6 35.09 9.15 24.70
N VAL A 7 35.40 7.86 24.80
CA VAL A 7 36.76 7.36 24.60
C VAL A 7 36.66 6.00 23.91
N GLY A 8 37.07 5.97 22.65
CA GLY A 8 37.30 4.74 21.91
C GLY A 8 38.50 3.99 22.48
N CYS A 9 38.42 2.67 22.48
CA CYS A 9 39.57 1.79 22.63
C CYS A 9 39.47 0.71 21.57
N LEU A 10 40.23 0.92 20.50
CA LEU A 10 40.63 -0.11 19.55
C LEU A 10 41.70 -0.99 20.23
N PHE A 11 41.76 -2.27 19.84
CA PHE A 11 42.85 -3.26 19.96
C PHE A 11 42.53 -4.58 20.71
N LEU A 12 42.14 -5.56 19.87
CA LEU A 12 42.63 -6.95 19.74
C LEU A 12 42.46 -8.01 20.86
N LEU A 13 41.64 -9.00 20.51
CA LEU A 13 41.86 -10.48 20.48
C LEU A 13 42.29 -11.28 21.73
N PHE A 14 41.48 -12.34 21.96
CA PHE A 14 41.77 -13.71 22.46
C PHE A 14 41.20 -14.14 23.84
N ALA A 15 40.41 -15.22 23.76
CA ALA A 15 40.25 -16.35 24.68
C ALA A 15 39.51 -16.20 26.04
N SER A 16 38.38 -16.91 26.10
CA SER A 16 37.82 -17.73 27.19
C SER A 16 38.04 -17.32 28.65
N CYS A 17 36.96 -16.94 29.35
CA CYS A 17 36.89 -17.01 30.80
C CYS A 17 35.74 -17.94 31.23
N VAL A 18 36.10 -19.03 31.90
CA VAL A 18 35.19 -19.97 32.56
C VAL A 18 34.98 -19.46 33.98
N ILE A 19 33.73 -19.30 34.42
CA ILE A 19 33.40 -19.13 35.84
C ILE A 19 32.28 -20.10 36.20
N SER A 20 32.59 -21.00 37.12
CA SER A 20 31.72 -21.98 37.75
C SER A 20 30.94 -21.35 38.90
N GLN A 21 29.65 -21.64 39.06
CA GLN A 21 28.94 -21.47 40.33
C GLN A 21 28.06 -22.69 40.63
N ALA A 22 28.06 -23.05 41.91
CA ALA A 22 27.52 -24.26 42.49
C ALA A 22 25.99 -24.23 42.69
N THR A 23 25.45 -25.45 42.79
CA THR A 23 24.05 -25.87 42.86
C THR A 23 23.34 -25.60 44.19
N ALA A 24 22.06 -25.22 44.14
CA ALA A 24 21.06 -25.48 45.18
C ALA A 24 19.75 -25.97 44.51
N GLY A 25 19.16 -27.05 45.02
CA GLY A 25 18.14 -27.84 44.31
C GLY A 25 16.67 -27.62 44.68
N ARG A 26 15.81 -27.94 43.68
CA ARG A 26 14.38 -28.37 43.61
C ARG A 26 13.24 -27.45 44.13
N PRO A 27 12.04 -27.42 43.45
CA PRO A 27 11.22 -28.57 43.02
C PRO A 27 10.72 -28.54 41.54
N PRO A 28 10.12 -29.63 40.98
CA PRO A 28 9.43 -29.61 39.67
C PRO A 28 7.90 -29.45 39.83
N PRO A 29 7.10 -29.48 38.76
CA PRO A 29 6.84 -28.43 37.78
C PRO A 29 5.39 -27.90 37.89
N ALA A 30 5.12 -26.69 37.40
CA ALA A 30 3.76 -26.26 37.06
C ALA A 30 3.79 -25.57 35.69
N THR A 31 3.21 -26.24 34.70
CA THR A 31 2.96 -25.75 33.35
C THR A 31 1.99 -24.57 33.39
N HIS A 32 2.47 -23.38 33.04
CA HIS A 32 1.62 -22.31 32.56
C HIS A 32 2.06 -21.97 31.14
N ASN A 33 1.31 -22.49 30.18
CA ASN A 33 1.41 -22.07 28.79
C ASN A 33 1.01 -20.60 28.71
N LEU A 34 2.00 -19.72 28.62
CA LEU A 34 1.80 -18.31 28.35
C LEU A 34 1.95 -18.06 26.83
N THR A 35 1.07 -18.67 26.06
CA THR A 35 0.83 -18.29 24.65
C THR A 35 -0.52 -17.61 24.58
N THR A 36 -0.60 -16.38 25.10
CA THR A 36 -1.75 -15.50 24.82
C THR A 36 -1.32 -14.04 24.94
N GLU A 37 -0.28 -13.66 24.20
CA GLU A 37 -0.01 -12.22 23.97
C GLU A 37 0.75 -11.98 22.65
N MET A 38 0.37 -12.69 21.59
CA MET A 38 0.65 -12.29 20.20
C MET A 38 -0.30 -13.03 19.25
N ASP A 39 -1.60 -12.84 19.44
CA ASP A 39 -2.63 -13.28 18.50
C ASP A 39 -3.54 -12.11 18.17
N ARG A 40 -2.96 -11.13 17.47
CA ARG A 40 -3.70 -10.09 16.75
C ARG A 40 -3.30 -10.07 15.28
N THR A 41 -2.94 -11.22 14.74
CA THR A 41 -3.15 -11.52 13.32
C THR A 41 -4.57 -12.00 13.19
N LEU A 42 -5.53 -11.05 13.21
CA LEU A 42 -6.76 -11.27 12.47
C LEU A 42 -6.29 -11.62 11.06
N SER A 43 -6.56 -12.85 10.61
CA SER A 43 -6.24 -13.34 9.28
C SER A 43 -6.62 -12.27 8.27
N GLU A 44 -5.62 -11.61 7.68
CA GLU A 44 -5.81 -10.59 6.62
C GLU A 44 -6.64 -11.16 5.46
N ASP A 45 -6.65 -12.49 5.36
CA ASP A 45 -7.36 -13.35 4.41
C ASP A 45 -8.89 -13.45 4.63
N ASP A 46 -9.43 -13.14 5.82
CA ASP A 46 -10.87 -13.21 6.09
C ASP A 46 -11.57 -11.84 6.04
N ARG A 47 -10.84 -10.76 5.79
CA ARG A 47 -11.46 -9.43 5.63
C ARG A 47 -12.15 -9.34 4.27
N GLU A 48 -13.40 -8.91 4.29
CA GLU A 48 -14.17 -8.59 3.08
C GLU A 48 -13.70 -7.25 2.49
N CYS A 49 -13.39 -7.23 1.18
CA CYS A 49 -13.08 -5.99 0.46
C CYS A 49 -14.36 -5.21 0.15
N ARG A 50 -14.39 -3.91 0.47
CA ARG A 50 -15.57 -3.06 0.33
C ARG A 50 -15.33 -1.89 -0.60
N PHE A 51 -16.29 -1.66 -1.49
CA PHE A 51 -16.33 -0.44 -2.31
C PHE A 51 -16.43 0.80 -1.41
N GLY A 52 -15.71 1.87 -1.80
CA GLY A 52 -15.65 3.14 -1.06
C GLY A 52 -14.61 3.15 0.06
N GLU A 53 -14.06 1.99 0.44
CA GLU A 53 -13.04 1.86 1.47
C GLU A 53 -11.72 1.35 0.88
N ASP A 54 -11.79 0.29 0.07
CA ASP A 54 -10.60 -0.46 -0.32
C ASP A 54 -10.06 -0.13 -1.73
N MET A 55 -10.66 0.84 -2.42
CA MET A 55 -10.16 1.38 -3.68
C MET A 55 -9.88 2.88 -3.54
N LEU A 56 -8.61 3.24 -3.56
CA LEU A 56 -8.14 4.60 -3.32
C LEU A 56 -7.75 5.27 -4.63
N LEU A 57 -8.24 6.48 -4.87
CA LEU A 57 -7.81 7.33 -5.98
C LEU A 57 -7.11 8.56 -5.39
N ILE A 58 -5.83 8.73 -5.75
CA ILE A 58 -5.02 9.90 -5.39
C ILE A 58 -4.64 10.61 -6.68
N GLN A 59 -4.75 11.93 -6.68
CA GLN A 59 -4.22 12.75 -7.77
C GLN A 59 -3.43 13.95 -7.24
N GLY A 60 -2.49 14.43 -8.05
CA GLY A 60 -1.69 15.60 -7.71
C GLY A 60 -1.07 16.25 -8.95
N ARG A 61 -0.88 17.58 -8.90
CA ARG A 61 -0.10 18.29 -9.92
C ARG A 61 1.38 17.94 -9.76
N ILE A 62 2.02 17.51 -10.84
CA ILE A 62 3.43 17.12 -10.84
C ILE A 62 4.33 18.06 -11.63
N GLY A 63 3.75 19.05 -12.32
CA GLY A 63 4.48 20.05 -13.08
C GLY A 63 3.68 20.52 -14.29
N GLU A 64 4.40 20.88 -15.34
CA GLU A 64 3.85 21.35 -16.61
C GLU A 64 4.59 20.63 -17.74
N PHE A 65 3.87 20.31 -18.80
CA PHE A 65 4.43 19.77 -20.03
C PHE A 65 5.13 20.92 -20.81
N PRO A 66 6.08 20.67 -21.74
CA PRO A 66 6.83 21.73 -22.43
C PRO A 66 6.00 22.77 -23.19
N ASP A 67 4.74 22.48 -23.46
CA ASP A 67 3.75 23.40 -24.05
C ASP A 67 3.13 24.37 -23.03
N GLY A 68 3.53 24.29 -21.75
CA GLY A 68 3.00 25.07 -20.64
C GLY A 68 1.70 24.53 -20.06
N VAL A 69 1.20 23.37 -20.52
CA VAL A 69 -0.03 22.78 -20.00
C VAL A 69 0.26 22.05 -18.69
N PRO A 70 -0.51 22.27 -17.61
CA PRO A 70 -0.36 21.53 -16.37
C PRO A 70 -0.46 20.02 -16.53
N THR A 71 0.40 19.29 -15.80
CA THR A 71 0.41 17.83 -15.74
C THR A 71 0.03 17.35 -14.35
N PHE A 72 -0.85 16.36 -14.31
CA PHE A 72 -1.34 15.72 -13.10
C PHE A 72 -1.00 14.23 -13.13
N SER A 73 -0.60 13.67 -11.98
CA SER A 73 -0.52 12.23 -11.76
C SER A 73 -1.81 11.72 -11.14
N VAL A 74 -2.15 10.48 -11.49
CA VAL A 74 -3.24 9.72 -10.87
C VAL A 74 -2.70 8.36 -10.47
N VAL A 75 -3.00 7.96 -9.24
CA VAL A 75 -2.77 6.62 -8.71
C VAL A 75 -4.12 6.06 -8.29
N ILE A 76 -4.46 4.89 -8.81
CA ILE A 76 -5.62 4.10 -8.39
C ILE A 76 -5.09 2.84 -7.72
N TYR A 77 -5.32 2.70 -6.42
CA TYR A 77 -4.67 1.71 -5.57
C TYR A 77 -5.70 0.81 -4.88
N ASN A 78 -5.57 -0.50 -5.07
CA ASN A 78 -6.35 -1.48 -4.33
C ASN A 78 -5.70 -1.71 -2.96
N VAL A 79 -6.22 -1.04 -1.93
CA VAL A 79 -5.72 -1.14 -0.55
C VAL A 79 -6.33 -2.32 0.21
N CYS A 80 -7.16 -3.15 -0.44
CA CYS A 80 -7.71 -4.31 0.23
C CYS A 80 -6.59 -5.21 0.76
N LEU A 81 -6.73 -5.64 2.01
CA LEU A 81 -5.73 -6.49 2.69
C LEU A 81 -5.88 -7.97 2.37
N ASN A 82 -7.00 -8.38 1.78
CA ASN A 82 -7.25 -9.77 1.42
C ASN A 82 -6.51 -10.13 0.12
N PRO A 83 -5.46 -10.95 0.17
CA PRO A 83 -4.63 -11.27 -0.99
C PRO A 83 -5.36 -12.12 -2.03
N ARG A 84 -6.45 -12.79 -1.64
CA ARG A 84 -7.27 -13.60 -2.55
C ARG A 84 -8.29 -12.80 -3.34
N CYS A 85 -8.43 -11.51 -3.03
CA CYS A 85 -9.36 -10.64 -3.69
C CYS A 85 -8.69 -9.77 -4.77
N THR A 86 -9.31 -9.71 -5.93
CA THR A 86 -8.90 -8.86 -7.06
C THR A 86 -10.03 -7.90 -7.43
N ALA A 87 -9.70 -6.63 -7.64
CA ALA A 87 -10.66 -5.61 -8.07
C ALA A 87 -10.76 -5.57 -9.60
N HIS A 88 -11.94 -5.85 -10.14
CA HIS A 88 -12.26 -5.83 -11.57
C HIS A 88 -13.26 -4.73 -11.90
N HIS A 89 -13.33 -4.37 -13.20
CA HIS A 89 -14.28 -3.39 -13.72
C HIS A 89 -14.33 -2.12 -12.84
N VAL A 90 -13.16 -1.54 -12.58
CA VAL A 90 -13.06 -0.31 -11.80
C VAL A 90 -13.48 0.85 -12.70
N HIS A 91 -14.60 1.48 -12.34
CA HIS A 91 -15.11 2.67 -13.00
C HIS A 91 -14.80 3.90 -12.15
N VAL A 92 -14.49 5.00 -12.84
CA VAL A 92 -14.18 6.30 -12.26
C VAL A 92 -15.15 7.33 -12.84
N SER A 93 -15.81 8.06 -11.95
CA SER A 93 -16.52 9.29 -12.30
C SER A 93 -15.50 10.32 -12.77
N CYS A 94 -15.58 10.69 -14.04
CA CYS A 94 -14.53 11.50 -14.69
C CYS A 94 -15.07 12.73 -15.47
N GLY A 95 -16.37 12.99 -15.41
CA GLY A 95 -17.01 14.10 -16.14
C GLY A 95 -16.67 14.10 -17.63
N GLU A 96 -16.24 15.26 -18.15
CA GLU A 96 -15.80 15.42 -19.53
C GLU A 96 -14.29 15.17 -19.71
N PHE A 97 -13.76 14.13 -19.07
CA PHE A 97 -12.32 13.84 -19.08
C PHE A 97 -11.71 13.87 -20.49
N ALA A 98 -10.68 14.69 -20.65
CA ALA A 98 -9.86 14.83 -21.84
C ALA A 98 -8.44 15.23 -21.44
N SER A 99 -7.46 14.81 -22.24
CA SER A 99 -6.05 15.15 -22.02
C SER A 99 -5.37 15.59 -23.31
N THR A 100 -4.45 16.54 -23.20
CA THR A 100 -3.57 16.96 -24.32
C THR A 100 -2.46 15.96 -24.58
N THR A 101 -2.06 15.18 -23.58
CA THR A 101 -1.10 14.08 -23.70
C THR A 101 -1.80 12.75 -23.96
N LEU A 102 -1.17 11.88 -24.75
CA LEU A 102 -1.70 10.56 -25.03
C LEU A 102 -1.61 9.66 -23.79
N ILE A 103 -2.76 9.18 -23.34
CA ILE A 103 -2.87 8.14 -22.32
C ILE A 103 -3.19 6.82 -23.03
N SER A 104 -2.54 5.73 -22.62
CA SER A 104 -2.87 4.42 -23.17
C SER A 104 -4.32 4.07 -22.82
N PRO A 105 -5.18 3.75 -23.80
CA PRO A 105 -6.56 3.38 -23.53
C PRO A 105 -6.67 2.09 -22.72
N HIS A 106 -5.62 1.25 -22.73
CA HIS A 106 -5.53 0.05 -21.90
C HIS A 106 -5.33 0.36 -20.41
N VAL A 107 -4.91 1.58 -20.06
CA VAL A 107 -4.68 2.01 -18.68
C VAL A 107 -5.86 2.81 -18.16
N PHE A 108 -6.34 3.77 -18.95
CA PHE A 108 -7.48 4.61 -18.60
C PHE A 108 -8.17 5.12 -19.86
N ARG A 109 -9.48 4.88 -20.00
CA ARG A 109 -10.26 5.36 -21.14
C ARG A 109 -11.66 5.77 -20.74
N ARG A 110 -12.17 6.83 -21.38
CA ARG A 110 -13.54 7.29 -21.23
C ARG A 110 -14.47 6.42 -22.08
N LEU A 111 -15.48 5.81 -21.44
CA LEU A 111 -16.53 5.04 -22.13
C LEU A 111 -17.70 5.93 -22.52
N ALA A 112 -18.08 6.85 -21.65
CA ALA A 112 -19.15 7.82 -21.83
C ALA A 112 -18.86 9.09 -21.01
N PRO A 113 -19.58 10.21 -21.24
CA PRO A 113 -19.58 11.34 -20.32
C PRO A 113 -19.80 10.88 -18.87
N GLY A 114 -18.88 11.22 -17.98
CA GLY A 114 -18.94 10.83 -16.58
C GLY A 114 -18.47 9.42 -16.26
N ASP A 115 -18.14 8.57 -17.24
CA ASP A 115 -17.74 7.18 -17.01
C ASP A 115 -16.42 6.83 -17.69
N CYS A 116 -15.40 6.51 -16.87
CA CYS A 116 -14.09 6.08 -17.31
C CYS A 116 -13.74 4.69 -16.76
N LEU A 117 -13.16 3.85 -17.60
CA LEU A 117 -12.71 2.50 -17.28
C LEU A 117 -11.21 2.47 -17.02
N VAL A 118 -10.82 1.80 -15.94
CA VAL A 118 -9.43 1.59 -15.52
C VAL A 118 -8.95 0.21 -15.98
N LYS A 119 -7.70 0.13 -16.44
CA LYS A 119 -6.99 -1.11 -16.81
C LYS A 119 -7.78 -2.03 -17.75
N ASP A 120 -8.57 -1.46 -18.68
CA ASP A 120 -9.52 -2.19 -19.54
C ASP A 120 -10.50 -3.11 -18.79
N GLY A 121 -10.77 -2.85 -17.51
CA GLY A 121 -11.59 -3.70 -16.65
C GLY A 121 -10.87 -4.94 -16.13
N LEU A 122 -9.59 -5.12 -16.45
CA LEU A 122 -8.75 -6.18 -15.91
C LEU A 122 -8.53 -6.00 -14.41
N GLY A 123 -8.14 -7.09 -13.76
CA GLY A 123 -7.94 -7.15 -12.33
C GLY A 123 -6.81 -6.26 -11.83
N ILE A 124 -7.04 -5.59 -10.71
CA ILE A 124 -6.04 -4.94 -9.88
C ILE A 124 -5.95 -5.76 -8.59
N SER A 125 -4.84 -6.50 -8.41
CA SER A 125 -4.65 -7.36 -7.25
C SER A 125 -4.56 -6.55 -5.96
N ALA A 126 -4.81 -7.19 -4.82
CA ALA A 126 -4.55 -6.57 -3.51
C ALA A 126 -3.10 -6.05 -3.44
N GLY A 127 -2.93 -4.78 -3.05
CA GLY A 127 -1.61 -4.14 -3.02
C GLY A 127 -1.05 -3.72 -4.39
N GLU A 128 -1.82 -3.87 -5.48
CA GLU A 128 -1.45 -3.36 -6.81
C GLU A 128 -2.05 -1.98 -7.06
N SER A 129 -1.37 -1.15 -7.86
CA SER A 129 -1.86 0.14 -8.33
C SER A 129 -1.76 0.30 -9.84
N VAL A 130 -2.64 1.15 -10.37
CA VAL A 130 -2.58 1.67 -11.73
C VAL A 130 -2.14 3.12 -11.67
N PHE A 131 -1.11 3.47 -12.45
CA PHE A 131 -0.54 4.80 -12.51
C PHE A 131 -0.62 5.36 -13.93
N PHE A 132 -1.02 6.62 -14.05
CA PHE A 132 -0.92 7.38 -15.29
C PHE A 132 -0.80 8.87 -15.01
N THR A 133 -0.41 9.62 -16.02
CA THR A 133 -0.40 11.08 -16.00
C THR A 133 -1.31 11.62 -17.09
N TYR A 134 -1.87 12.80 -16.87
CA TYR A 134 -2.63 13.53 -17.85
C TYR A 134 -2.28 15.01 -17.81
N ALA A 135 -2.27 15.65 -18.98
CA ALA A 135 -2.15 17.09 -19.09
C ALA A 135 -3.49 17.72 -19.49
N ASN A 136 -3.87 18.79 -18.78
CA ASN A 136 -5.07 19.58 -19.04
C ASN A 136 -4.96 20.96 -18.37
N ALA A 137 -5.79 21.93 -18.77
CA ALA A 137 -5.79 23.27 -18.18
C ALA A 137 -6.10 23.29 -16.66
N ALA A 138 -6.92 22.34 -16.19
CA ALA A 138 -7.31 22.18 -14.79
C ALA A 138 -7.43 20.69 -14.42
N PRO A 139 -7.29 20.33 -13.12
CA PRO A 139 -7.52 18.96 -12.68
C PRO A 139 -9.00 18.59 -12.81
N TYR A 140 -9.28 17.32 -13.11
CA TYR A 140 -10.64 16.77 -13.04
C TYR A 140 -10.96 16.34 -11.60
N ASP A 141 -12.22 16.42 -11.21
CA ASP A 141 -12.70 15.80 -9.97
C ASP A 141 -12.94 14.31 -10.20
N LEU A 142 -11.90 13.51 -9.97
CA LEU A 142 -11.92 12.07 -10.19
C LEU A 142 -12.30 11.34 -8.91
N SER A 143 -13.29 10.46 -9.00
CA SER A 143 -13.70 9.60 -7.88
C SER A 143 -14.08 8.21 -8.37
N VAL A 144 -13.78 7.18 -7.58
CA VAL A 144 -14.17 5.80 -7.93
C VAL A 144 -15.69 5.69 -7.83
N SER A 145 -16.36 5.30 -8.92
CA SER A 145 -17.81 5.19 -8.99
C SER A 145 -18.32 3.77 -8.74
N SER A 146 -17.57 2.76 -9.18
CA SER A 146 -17.87 1.36 -8.88
C SER A 146 -16.66 0.45 -9.00
N VAL A 147 -16.68 -0.68 -8.30
CA VAL A 147 -15.69 -1.76 -8.37
C VAL A 147 -16.40 -3.10 -8.18
N LYS A 148 -15.87 -4.16 -8.80
CA LYS A 148 -16.29 -5.53 -8.55
C LYS A 148 -15.13 -6.33 -7.99
N TYR A 149 -15.19 -6.67 -6.70
CA TYR A 149 -14.22 -7.60 -6.11
C TYR A 149 -14.60 -9.06 -6.45
N VAL A 150 -13.59 -9.85 -6.80
CA VAL A 150 -13.67 -11.30 -6.97
C VAL A 150 -12.64 -11.93 -6.05
N CYS A 151 -13.07 -12.82 -5.16
CA CYS A 151 -12.24 -13.42 -4.11
C CYS A 151 -12.30 -14.95 -4.20
N GLU A 152 -11.16 -15.63 -4.20
CA GLU A 152 -11.03 -17.10 -4.36
C GLU A 152 -10.27 -17.78 -3.23
#